data_AF-A0A4V2JUV6-F1
#
_entry.id   AF-A0A4V2JUV6-F1
#
_cell.length_a   1.000
_cell.length_b   1.000
_cell.length_c   1.000
_cell.angle_alpha   90.00
_cell.angle_beta   90.00
_cell.angle_gamma   90.00
#
_symmetry.space_group_name_H-M   'P 1'
#
loop_
_entity.id
_entity.type
_entity.pdbx_description
1 polymer ?
#
loop_
_entity_poly.entity_id
_entity_poly.type
_entity_poly.pdbx_seq_one_letter_code
_entity_poly.pdbx_strand_id
1 'polypeptide(L)'
;MTDEAKEFLEVIGLEIKKEKSAKNDACCVSVYKYLRIIENSRGIPTRSSFEEVQSKLISRVARLCHTRLNAKNLFSAINQHAISLINYHIGVLRLEPADFSK
;
A
#
# COMPACT_ATOMS: atom_id res chain seq x y z
N MET A 1 -13.15 4.56 -15.76
CA MET A 1 -14.39 5.19 -15.26
C MET A 1 -15.20 5.60 -16.47
N THR A 2 -16.38 5.01 -16.62
CA THR A 2 -17.28 5.27 -17.73
C THR A 2 -18.00 6.61 -17.51
N ASP A 3 -18.65 7.13 -18.54
CA ASP A 3 -19.32 8.43 -18.45
C ASP A 3 -20.60 8.36 -17.62
N GLU A 4 -21.28 7.20 -17.59
CA GLU A 4 -22.44 6.94 -16.75
C GLU A 4 -22.10 7.01 -15.25
N ALA A 5 -20.92 6.49 -14.86
CA ALA A 5 -20.46 6.57 -13.48
C ALA A 5 -20.19 8.01 -13.04
N LYS A 6 -19.77 8.88 -13.97
CA LYS A 6 -19.56 10.31 -13.67
C LYS A 6 -20.88 11.04 -13.49
N GLU A 7 -21.83 10.80 -14.41
CA GLU A 7 -23.16 11.39 -14.35
C GLU A 7 -23.88 10.98 -13.06
N PHE A 8 -23.79 9.71 -12.68
CA PHE A 8 -24.34 9.24 -11.41
C PHE A 8 -23.75 9.97 -10.20
N LEU A 9 -22.41 10.14 -10.15
CA LEU A 9 -21.74 10.85 -9.07
C LEU A 9 -22.18 12.31 -8.99
N GLU A 10 -22.36 12.97 -10.13
CA GLU A 10 -22.85 14.34 -10.22
C GLU A 10 -24.30 14.46 -9.71
N VAL A 11 -25.18 13.53 -10.09
CA VAL A 11 -26.59 13.48 -9.64
C VAL A 11 -26.68 13.35 -8.11
N ILE A 12 -25.80 12.59 -7.48
CA ILE A 12 -25.77 12.44 -6.01
C ILE A 12 -24.95 13.53 -5.30
N GLY A 13 -24.46 14.54 -6.02
CA GLY A 13 -23.73 15.68 -5.46
C GLY A 13 -22.28 15.39 -5.06
N LEU A 14 -21.65 14.36 -5.64
CA LEU A 14 -20.24 14.03 -5.41
C LEU A 14 -19.34 14.53 -6.55
N GLU A 15 -18.24 15.19 -6.19
CA GLU A 15 -17.24 15.66 -7.15
C GLU A 15 -16.04 14.71 -7.24
N ILE A 16 -15.61 14.42 -8.47
CA ILE A 16 -14.43 13.57 -8.72
C ILE A 16 -13.15 14.40 -8.65
N LYS A 17 -12.24 14.01 -7.75
CA LYS A 17 -10.90 14.60 -7.69
C LYS A 17 -10.01 14.08 -8.83
N LYS A 18 -9.92 14.84 -9.91
CA LYS A 18 -9.12 14.51 -11.12
C LYS A 18 -7.66 14.16 -10.82
N GLU A 19 -7.02 14.82 -9.84
CA GLU A 19 -5.63 14.52 -9.44
C GLU A 19 -5.44 13.12 -8.84
N LYS A 20 -6.48 12.55 -8.23
CA LYS A 20 -6.45 11.20 -7.63
C LYS A 20 -7.02 10.13 -8.55
N SER A 21 -7.80 10.54 -9.55
CA SER A 21 -8.46 9.65 -10.50
C SER A 21 -7.58 9.43 -11.71
N ALA A 22 -7.22 8.17 -11.97
CA ALA A 22 -6.55 7.77 -13.19
C ALA A 22 -7.54 7.07 -14.13
N LYS A 23 -7.39 7.28 -15.44
CA LYS A 23 -7.89 6.33 -16.44
C LYS A 23 -6.76 5.37 -16.73
N ASN A 24 -6.91 4.11 -16.33
CA ASN A 24 -6.05 3.02 -16.77
C ASN A 24 -6.43 2.67 -18.22
N ASP A 25 -6.24 3.62 -19.13
CA ASP A 25 -6.21 3.30 -20.57
C ASP A 25 -4.85 2.64 -20.84
N ALA A 26 -4.82 1.62 -21.69
CA ALA A 26 -3.61 0.87 -22.07
C ALA A 26 -2.49 1.78 -22.58
N CYS A 27 -2.84 3.02 -22.98
CA CYS A 27 -1.93 4.03 -23.50
C CYS A 27 -1.18 4.84 -22.43
N CYS A 28 -1.68 5.02 -21.20
CA CYS A 28 -1.22 6.16 -20.37
C CYS A 28 -0.76 5.89 -18.92
N VAL A 29 -1.10 4.76 -18.28
CA VAL A 29 -0.69 4.51 -16.88
C VAL A 29 -0.15 3.10 -16.71
N SER A 30 1.17 2.97 -16.60
CA SER A 30 1.85 1.68 -16.42
C SER A 30 1.67 1.08 -15.02
N VAL A 31 1.42 1.94 -14.02
CA VAL A 31 1.34 1.56 -12.61
C VAL A 31 0.32 2.45 -11.88
N TYR A 32 -0.56 1.85 -11.08
CA TYR A 32 -1.54 2.53 -10.24
C TYR A 32 -1.45 2.05 -8.78
N LYS A 33 -1.84 2.91 -7.83
CA LYS A 33 -1.85 2.58 -6.41
C LYS A 33 -3.27 2.44 -5.89
N TYR A 34 -3.66 1.21 -5.58
CA TYR A 34 -4.98 0.87 -5.06
C TYR A 34 -4.84 0.22 -3.67
N LEU A 35 -5.58 0.72 -2.67
CA LEU A 35 -5.54 0.20 -1.29
C LEU A 35 -4.13 -0.04 -0.73
N ARG A 36 -3.20 0.89 -1.03
CA ARG A 36 -1.77 0.86 -0.67
C ARG A 36 -0.93 -0.19 -1.40
N ILE A 37 -1.51 -0.92 -2.33
CA ILE A 37 -0.81 -1.85 -3.21
C ILE A 37 -0.51 -1.10 -4.51
N ILE A 38 0.74 -1.19 -4.94
CA ILE A 38 1.16 -0.66 -6.23
C ILE A 38 1.02 -1.80 -7.24
N GLU A 39 0.19 -1.63 -8.27
CA GLU A 39 -0.14 -2.65 -9.25
C GLU A 39 0.15 -2.13 -10.66
N ASN A 40 0.57 -3.02 -11.55
CA ASN A 40 0.68 -2.68 -12.96
C ASN A 40 -0.70 -2.72 -13.65
N SER A 41 -0.74 -2.36 -14.93
CA SER A 41 -1.97 -2.39 -15.74
C SER A 41 -2.66 -3.76 -15.82
N ARG A 42 -1.99 -4.86 -15.45
CA ARG A 42 -2.55 -6.22 -15.39
C ARG A 42 -3.13 -6.57 -14.01
N GLY A 43 -3.17 -5.62 -13.06
CA GLY A 43 -3.60 -5.86 -11.68
C GLY A 43 -2.62 -6.70 -10.88
N ILE A 44 -1.36 -6.81 -11.33
CA ILE A 44 -0.33 -7.58 -10.61
C ILE A 44 0.45 -6.62 -9.71
N PRO A 45 0.52 -6.88 -8.40
CA PRO A 45 1.35 -6.10 -7.48
C PRO A 45 2.81 -6.04 -7.95
N THR A 46 3.39 -4.85 -7.90
CA THR A 46 4.76 -4.59 -8.30
C THR A 46 5.71 -4.71 -7.11
N ARG A 47 7.00 -4.93 -7.39
CA ARG A 47 8.06 -4.92 -6.37
C ARG A 47 8.10 -3.63 -5.55
N SER A 48 7.81 -2.49 -6.18
CA SER A 48 7.73 -1.20 -5.47
C SER A 48 6.66 -1.19 -4.36
N SER A 49 5.59 -2.00 -4.49
CA SER A 49 4.62 -2.16 -3.41
C SER A 49 5.24 -2.81 -2.17
N PHE A 50 6.11 -3.81 -2.36
CA PHE A 50 6.83 -4.46 -1.27
C PHE A 50 7.82 -3.51 -0.61
N GLU A 51 8.62 -2.80 -1.42
CA GLU A 51 9.61 -1.82 -0.94
C GLU A 51 8.96 -0.71 -0.11
N GLU A 52 7.77 -0.22 -0.51
CA GLU A 52 7.04 0.78 0.26
C GLU A 52 6.59 0.25 1.63
N VAL A 53 6.13 -1.01 1.70
CA VAL A 53 5.72 -1.66 2.96
C VAL A 53 6.94 -1.87 3.86
N GLN A 54 8.05 -2.35 3.31
CA GLN A 54 9.29 -2.56 4.03
C GLN A 54 9.83 -1.23 4.60
N SER A 55 9.87 -0.17 3.79
CA SER A 55 10.32 1.16 4.23
C SER A 55 9.44 1.72 5.36
N LYS A 56 8.12 1.53 5.29
CA LYS A 56 7.20 1.92 6.38
C LYS A 56 7.43 1.14 7.67
N LEU A 57 7.67 -0.17 7.56
CA LEU A 57 7.99 -1.00 8.72
C LEU A 57 9.29 -0.53 9.38
N ILE A 58 10.35 -0.35 8.59
CA ILE A 58 11.67 0.11 9.07
C ILE A 58 11.55 1.50 9.74
N SER A 59 10.88 2.45 9.09
CA SER A 59 10.70 3.80 9.65
C SER A 59 9.88 3.79 10.94
N ARG A 60 8.87 2.92 11.07
CA ARG A 60 8.12 2.76 12.32
C ARG A 60 8.99 2.17 13.42
N VAL A 61 9.75 1.12 13.14
CA VAL A 61 10.68 0.50 14.09
C VAL A 61 11.72 1.50 14.55
N ALA A 62 12.34 2.25 13.62
CA ALA A 62 13.29 3.30 13.94
C ALA A 62 12.68 4.33 14.89
N ARG A 63 11.46 4.81 14.63
CA ARG A 63 10.77 5.75 15.53
C ARG A 63 10.46 5.14 16.90
N LEU A 64 10.11 3.87 16.98
CA LEU A 64 9.89 3.17 18.26
C LEU A 64 11.17 3.10 19.09
N CYS A 65 12.33 2.89 18.47
CA CYS A 65 13.62 2.89 19.16
C CYS A 65 13.97 4.25 19.80
N HIS A 66 13.37 5.35 19.34
CA HIS A 66 13.57 6.69 19.93
C HIS A 66 12.57 7.01 21.07
N THR A 67 11.69 6.07 21.43
CA THR A 67 10.74 6.24 22.54
C THR A 67 11.33 5.78 23.87
N ARG A 68 10.72 6.18 24.99
CA ARG A 68 11.15 5.77 26.35
C ARG A 68 10.54 4.43 26.80
N LEU A 69 10.21 3.54 25.86
CA LEU A 69 9.65 2.23 26.18
C LEU A 69 10.73 1.32 26.77
N ASN A 70 10.37 0.53 27.79
CA ASN A 70 11.22 -0.57 28.22
C ASN A 70 11.28 -1.66 27.13
N ALA A 71 12.26 -2.56 27.23
CA ALA A 71 12.49 -3.60 26.22
C ALA A 71 11.21 -4.42 25.93
N LYS A 72 10.50 -4.87 26.97
CA LYS A 72 9.28 -5.67 26.82
C LYS A 72 8.21 -4.92 26.00
N ASN A 73 7.98 -3.65 26.32
CA ASN A 73 7.00 -2.82 25.63
C ASN A 73 7.44 -2.45 24.21
N LEU A 74 8.74 -2.24 23.99
CA LEU A 74 9.30 -1.99 22.66
C LEU A 74 9.08 -3.20 21.74
N PHE A 75 9.46 -4.40 22.18
CA PHE A 75 9.24 -5.62 21.41
C PHE A 75 7.75 -5.89 21.18
N SER A 76 6.90 -5.66 22.17
CA SER A 76 5.43 -5.77 21.99
C SER A 76 4.93 -4.82 20.90
N ALA A 77 5.35 -3.56 20.92
CA ALA A 77 4.93 -2.56 19.93
C ALA A 77 5.42 -2.90 18.51
N ILE A 78 6.66 -3.39 18.38
CA ILE A 78 7.22 -3.86 17.10
C ILE A 78 6.41 -5.05 16.58
N ASN A 79 6.20 -6.07 17.42
CA ASN A 79 5.51 -7.29 17.03
C ASN A 79 4.06 -7.02 16.61
N GLN A 80 3.32 -6.23 17.39
CA GLN A 80 1.94 -5.86 17.05
C GLN A 80 1.84 -5.14 15.69
N HIS A 81 2.78 -4.24 15.41
CA HIS A 81 2.79 -3.53 14.13
C HIS A 81 3.18 -4.45 12.96
N ALA A 82 4.21 -5.27 13.14
CA ALA A 82 4.70 -6.18 12.10
C ALA A 82 3.65 -7.25 11.74
N ILE A 83 3.02 -7.89 12.73
CA ILE A 83 1.98 -8.91 12.52
C ILE A 83 0.81 -8.32 11.74
N SER A 84 0.35 -7.12 12.10
CA SER A 84 -0.75 -6.45 11.38
C SER A 84 -0.42 -6.20 9.92
N LEU A 85 0.81 -5.77 9.61
CA LEU A 85 1.24 -5.52 8.23
C LEU A 85 1.38 -6.82 7.44
N ILE A 86 1.99 -7.86 8.03
CA ILE A 86 2.15 -9.17 7.39
C ILE A 86 0.77 -9.75 7.07
N ASN A 87 -0.17 -9.72 8.02
CA ASN A 87 -1.52 -10.26 7.80
C ASN A 87 -2.26 -9.59 6.64
N TYR A 88 -2.08 -8.28 6.44
CA TYR A 88 -2.71 -7.56 5.33
C TYR A 88 -2.06 -7.88 3.97
N HIS A 89 -0.74 -8.08 3.95
CA HIS A 89 0.01 -8.17 2.70
C HIS A 89 0.35 -9.60 2.25
N ILE A 90 0.33 -10.61 3.13
CA ILE A 90 0.79 -11.98 2.83
C ILE A 90 -0.02 -12.68 1.73
N GLY A 91 -1.32 -12.37 1.60
CA GLY A 91 -2.18 -12.92 0.54
C GLY A 91 -2.20 -12.10 -0.75
N VAL A 92 -1.55 -10.94 -0.76
CA VAL A 92 -1.61 -9.98 -1.88
C VAL A 92 -0.26 -9.87 -2.57
N LEU A 93 0.82 -9.68 -1.81
CA LEU A 93 2.16 -9.58 -2.37
C LEU A 93 2.69 -10.97 -2.68
N ARG A 94 3.18 -11.16 -3.91
CA ARG A 94 3.96 -12.34 -4.28
C ARG A 94 5.36 -12.19 -3.70
N LEU A 95 5.56 -12.71 -2.50
CA LEU A 95 6.86 -12.71 -1.83
C LEU A 95 7.66 -13.93 -2.30
N GLU A 96 8.82 -13.69 -2.90
CA GLU A 96 9.76 -14.75 -3.27
C GLU A 96 10.83 -14.91 -2.18
N PRO A 97 11.44 -16.11 -2.03
CA PRO A 97 12.54 -16.30 -1.07
C PRO A 97 13.67 -15.28 -1.22
N ALA A 98 13.93 -14.81 -2.45
CA ALA A 98 14.94 -13.80 -2.75
C ALA A 98 14.62 -12.41 -2.15
N ASP A 99 13.35 -12.11 -1.84
CA ASP A 99 12.98 -10.85 -1.19
C ASP A 99 13.40 -10.80 0.28
N PHE A 100 13.75 -11.95 0.86
CA PHE A 100 14.24 -12.08 2.24
C PHE A 100 15.76 -12.26 2.32
N SER A 101 16.45 -12.48 1.19
CA SER A 101 17.91 -12.48 1.17
C SER A 101 18.46 -11.07 1.35
N LYS A 102 19.43 -10.93 2.26
CA LYS A 102 20.16 -9.69 2.52
C LYS A 102 21.18 -9.39 1.44
#